data_AF-A0A9D5SUP1-F1
#
_entry.id   AF-A0A9D5SUP1-F1
#
_cell.length_a   1.000
_cell.length_b   1.000
_cell.length_c   1.000
_cell.angle_alpha   90.00
_cell.angle_beta   90.00
_cell.angle_gamma   90.00
#
_symmetry.space_group_name_H-M   'P 1'
#
loop_
_entity.id
_entity.type
_entity.pdbx_description
1 polymer ?
#
loop_
_entity_poly.entity_id
_entity_poly.type
_entity_poly.pdbx_seq_one_letter_code
_entity_poly.pdbx_strand_id
1 'polypeptide(L)'
;MSNNLWIMWKQKGRKIFFAPLYVIRFEYPRSRYYSKLERFKRQYPTPDTITYTGDKLKYYRYERGIQSKDVAAFAGIDRDTYRSYEKDTTYYRREVIEKIAQLLDVEVHELLDDYNRFIYDGQGKKIKMIRKSFGMTQYEFAEYIGVLPGTLKQWEQERTRISKKAFLMLMEISNK
;
A
#
# COMPACT_ATOMS: atom_id res chain seq x y z
N MET A 1 26.26 -33.43 -14.50
CA MET A 1 25.36 -34.24 -13.66
C MET A 1 25.86 -34.15 -12.22
N SER A 2 25.12 -33.48 -11.35
CA SER A 2 25.54 -33.26 -9.96
C SER A 2 25.45 -34.57 -9.18
N ASN A 3 26.57 -35.08 -8.69
CA ASN A 3 26.64 -36.34 -7.96
C ASN A 3 26.12 -36.14 -6.51
N ASN A 4 24.81 -36.03 -6.38
CA ASN A 4 24.10 -35.65 -5.15
C ASN A 4 23.64 -36.86 -4.33
N LEU A 5 23.82 -38.08 -4.85
CA LEU A 5 23.47 -39.32 -4.19
C LEU A 5 24.71 -39.93 -3.55
N TRP A 6 24.66 -40.08 -2.24
CA TRP A 6 25.67 -40.75 -1.42
C TRP A 6 25.09 -42.05 -0.89
N ILE A 7 25.90 -43.10 -0.82
CA ILE A 7 25.51 -44.33 -0.13
C ILE A 7 26.30 -44.37 1.17
N MET A 8 25.62 -44.15 2.29
CA MET A 8 26.18 -44.35 3.61
C MET A 8 26.15 -45.84 3.93
N TRP A 9 27.14 -46.33 4.67
CA TRP A 9 27.13 -47.70 5.16
C TRP A 9 27.63 -47.77 6.59
N LYS A 10 27.18 -48.81 7.31
CA LYS A 10 27.63 -49.10 8.67
C LYS A 10 27.69 -50.61 8.87
N GLN A 11 28.73 -51.07 9.52
CA GLN A 11 28.87 -52.47 9.91
C GLN A 11 28.59 -52.66 11.39
N LYS A 12 27.83 -53.71 11.74
CA LYS A 12 27.59 -54.16 13.11
C LYS A 12 27.83 -55.66 13.17
N GLY A 13 28.99 -56.07 13.70
CA GLY A 13 29.46 -57.45 13.63
C GLY A 13 29.72 -57.87 12.16
N ARG A 14 29.06 -58.95 11.70
CA ARG A 14 29.15 -59.43 10.30
C ARG A 14 28.09 -58.83 9.36
N LYS A 15 27.17 -58.02 9.86
CA LYS A 15 26.11 -57.42 9.04
C LYS A 15 26.51 -56.02 8.59
N ILE A 16 26.39 -55.76 7.29
CA ILE A 16 26.58 -54.44 6.68
C ILE A 16 25.20 -53.87 6.35
N PHE A 17 24.99 -52.61 6.71
CA PHE A 17 23.77 -51.84 6.45
C PHE A 17 24.12 -50.71 5.51
N PHE A 18 23.25 -50.43 4.55
CA PHE A 18 23.38 -49.33 3.61
C PHE A 18 22.19 -48.38 3.76
N ALA A 19 22.43 -47.08 3.60
CA ALA A 19 21.40 -46.05 3.60
C ALA A 19 21.72 -45.01 2.51
N PRO A 20 20.87 -44.85 1.49
CA PRO A 20 21.05 -43.80 0.50
C PRO A 20 20.76 -42.42 1.12
N LEU A 21 21.63 -41.44 0.85
CA LEU A 21 21.50 -40.04 1.22
C LEU A 21 21.51 -39.19 -0.05
N TYR A 22 20.41 -38.52 -0.35
CA TYR A 22 20.31 -37.62 -1.48
C TYR A 22 20.34 -36.16 -1.00
N VAL A 23 21.35 -35.39 -1.40
CA VAL A 23 21.53 -33.99 -0.96
C VAL A 23 21.15 -33.04 -2.09
N ILE A 24 19.98 -32.42 -1.97
CA ILE A 24 19.54 -31.39 -2.91
C ILE A 24 20.03 -30.03 -2.42
N ARG A 25 20.91 -29.40 -3.19
CA ARG A 25 21.23 -27.98 -3.02
C ARG A 25 20.40 -27.18 -4.01
N PHE A 26 19.63 -26.25 -3.49
CA PHE A 26 18.94 -25.25 -4.29
C PHE A 26 19.26 -23.89 -3.68
N GLU A 27 19.40 -22.87 -4.52
CA GLU A 27 19.40 -21.51 -4.01
C GLU A 27 18.01 -21.26 -3.45
N TYR A 28 17.94 -21.04 -2.13
CA TYR A 28 16.74 -20.51 -1.53
C TYR A 28 16.88 -19.00 -1.62
N PRO A 29 16.17 -18.29 -2.51
CA PRO A 29 16.12 -16.83 -2.50
C PRO A 29 15.28 -16.40 -1.29
N ARG A 30 15.77 -16.66 -0.07
CA ARG A 30 15.06 -16.35 1.16
C ARG A 30 15.37 -14.90 1.44
N SER A 31 14.84 -14.04 0.58
CA SER A 31 14.63 -12.66 0.93
C SER A 31 13.98 -12.67 2.31
N ARG A 32 14.57 -11.98 3.30
CA ARG A 32 14.01 -11.84 4.66
C ARG A 32 12.54 -11.38 4.65
N TYR A 33 12.10 -10.86 3.51
CA TYR A 33 10.75 -10.42 3.22
C TYR A 33 9.77 -11.56 2.91
N TYR A 34 10.21 -12.76 2.52
CA TYR A 34 9.29 -13.86 2.21
C TYR A 34 8.44 -14.27 3.43
N SER A 35 9.04 -14.38 4.62
CA SER A 35 8.28 -14.67 5.85
C SER A 35 7.35 -13.53 6.27
N LYS A 36 7.75 -12.29 6.01
CA LYS A 36 6.90 -11.11 6.26
C LYS A 36 5.75 -11.04 5.25
N LEU A 37 6.03 -11.32 3.98
CA LEU A 37 5.05 -11.40 2.91
C LEU A 37 4.05 -12.52 3.18
N GLU A 38 4.50 -13.72 3.55
CA GLU A 38 3.60 -14.83 3.90
C GLU A 38 2.72 -14.48 5.09
N ARG A 39 3.27 -13.88 6.15
CA ARG A 39 2.47 -13.41 7.29
C ARG A 39 1.47 -12.34 6.87
N PHE A 40 1.85 -11.44 5.97
CA PHE A 40 0.99 -10.37 5.48
C PHE A 40 -0.09 -10.90 4.53
N LYS A 41 0.24 -11.82 3.61
CA LYS A 41 -0.69 -12.51 2.70
C LYS A 41 -1.69 -13.39 3.45
N ARG A 42 -1.33 -13.94 4.62
CA ARG A 42 -2.30 -14.61 5.50
C ARG A 42 -3.39 -13.67 6.03
N GLN A 43 -3.03 -12.40 6.28
CA GLN A 43 -3.97 -11.38 6.73
C GLN A 43 -4.74 -10.76 5.56
N TYR A 44 -4.06 -10.55 4.43
CA TYR A 44 -4.57 -9.93 3.22
C TYR A 44 -4.25 -10.81 2.00
N PRO A 45 -5.10 -11.77 1.65
CA PRO A 45 -4.83 -12.71 0.54
C PRO A 45 -4.66 -11.99 -0.80
N THR A 46 -5.48 -10.96 -1.06
CA THR A 46 -5.42 -10.12 -2.25
C THR A 46 -5.30 -8.64 -1.89
N PRO A 47 -4.69 -7.80 -2.75
CA PRO A 47 -4.59 -6.35 -2.52
C PRO A 47 -5.95 -5.67 -2.30
N ASP A 48 -7.02 -6.19 -2.91
CA ASP A 48 -8.38 -5.65 -2.80
C ASP A 48 -8.95 -5.72 -1.38
N THR A 49 -8.46 -6.67 -0.58
CA THR A 49 -8.86 -6.79 0.84
C THR A 49 -8.24 -5.71 1.72
N ILE A 50 -7.27 -4.96 1.19
CA ILE A 50 -6.54 -3.94 1.94
C ILE A 50 -7.24 -2.59 1.81
N THR A 51 -7.70 -2.06 2.93
CA THR A 51 -8.39 -0.77 2.96
C THR A 51 -7.43 0.42 2.92
N TYR A 52 -6.30 0.35 3.64
CA TYR A 52 -5.43 1.51 3.86
C TYR A 52 -4.26 1.58 2.87
N THR A 53 -3.96 2.80 2.40
CA THR A 53 -2.84 3.08 1.50
C THR A 53 -1.50 2.54 2.05
N GLY A 54 -1.24 2.73 3.34
CA GLY A 54 0.01 2.27 3.96
C GLY A 54 0.21 0.75 3.89
N ASP A 55 -0.86 -0.02 4.08
CA ASP A 55 -0.82 -1.48 3.99
C ASP A 55 -0.67 -1.95 2.54
N LYS A 56 -1.28 -1.26 1.57
CA LYS A 56 -1.11 -1.53 0.14
C LYS A 56 0.33 -1.31 -0.31
N LEU A 57 0.94 -0.20 0.10
CA LEU A 57 2.37 0.09 -0.14
C LEU A 57 3.26 -1.04 0.39
N LYS A 58 2.95 -1.51 1.60
CA LYS A 58 3.70 -2.58 2.26
C LYS A 58 3.52 -3.93 1.56
N TYR A 59 2.31 -4.22 1.08
CA TYR A 59 1.99 -5.43 0.30
C TYR A 59 2.86 -5.50 -0.94
N TYR A 60 2.74 -4.51 -1.82
CA TYR A 60 3.43 -4.49 -3.11
C TYR A 60 4.95 -4.41 -2.93
N ARG A 61 5.44 -3.68 -1.92
CA ARG A 61 6.88 -3.67 -1.60
C ARG A 61 7.38 -5.06 -1.18
N TYR A 62 6.62 -5.80 -0.36
CA TYR A 62 7.01 -7.16 0.02
C TYR A 62 6.95 -8.13 -1.16
N GLU A 63 5.96 -7.99 -2.04
CA GLU A 63 5.83 -8.79 -3.25
C GLU A 63 7.02 -8.59 -4.21
N ARG A 64 7.46 -7.34 -4.38
CA ARG A 64 8.67 -7.01 -5.16
C ARG A 64 9.98 -7.32 -4.42
N GLY A 65 9.93 -7.66 -3.12
CA GLY A 65 11.10 -7.99 -2.31
C GLY A 65 12.03 -6.81 -2.00
N ILE A 66 11.54 -5.57 -2.10
CA ILE A 66 12.34 -4.33 -1.98
C ILE A 66 12.40 -3.84 -0.52
N GLN A 67 13.51 -3.23 -0.11
CA GLN A 67 13.63 -2.65 1.22
C GLN A 67 13.03 -1.24 1.28
N SER A 68 12.46 -0.86 2.43
CA SER A 68 11.92 0.49 2.65
C SER A 68 12.94 1.60 2.35
N LYS A 69 14.24 1.36 2.60
CA LYS A 69 15.32 2.31 2.29
C LYS A 69 15.52 2.52 0.78
N ASP A 70 15.31 1.47 -0.02
CA ASP A 70 15.54 1.50 -1.46
C ASP A 70 14.35 2.20 -2.15
N VAL A 71 13.12 1.95 -1.66
CA VAL A 71 11.93 2.70 -2.09
C VAL A 71 12.08 4.19 -1.76
N ALA A 72 12.53 4.51 -0.54
CA ALA A 72 12.79 5.88 -0.13
C ALA A 72 13.83 6.57 -1.03
N ALA A 73 14.95 5.90 -1.30
CA ALA A 73 16.00 6.40 -2.18
C ALA A 73 15.49 6.65 -3.61
N PHE A 74 14.75 5.71 -4.19
CA PHE A 74 14.17 5.86 -5.53
C PHE A 74 13.15 7.01 -5.60
N ALA A 75 12.30 7.14 -4.59
CA ALA A 75 11.30 8.20 -4.54
C ALA A 75 11.87 9.58 -4.17
N GLY A 76 13.15 9.65 -3.77
CA GLY A 76 13.82 10.90 -3.38
C GLY A 76 13.33 11.43 -2.03
N ILE A 77 13.01 10.54 -1.08
CA ILE A 77 12.54 10.91 0.26
C ILE A 77 13.38 10.24 1.33
N ASP A 78 13.30 10.76 2.56
CA ASP A 78 13.95 10.13 3.70
C ASP A 78 13.29 8.78 4.08
N ARG A 79 14.09 7.87 4.62
CA ARG A 79 13.65 6.53 5.03
C ARG A 79 12.53 6.57 6.07
N ASP A 80 12.58 7.49 7.03
CA ASP A 80 11.54 7.62 8.06
C ASP A 80 10.25 8.21 7.48
N THR A 81 10.36 9.08 6.46
CA THR A 81 9.21 9.55 5.70
C THR A 81 8.49 8.37 5.04
N TYR A 82 9.22 7.50 4.32
CA TYR A 82 8.63 6.31 3.72
C TYR A 82 8.09 5.33 4.77
N ARG A 83 8.78 5.18 5.90
CA ARG A 83 8.28 4.35 7.01
C ARG A 83 6.97 4.88 7.60
N SER A 84 6.79 6.20 7.63
CA SER A 84 5.52 6.83 8.00
C SER A 84 4.43 6.56 6.96
N TYR A 85 4.78 6.48 5.68
CA TYR A 85 3.83 6.14 4.61
C TYR A 85 3.28 4.72 4.82
N GLU A 86 4.15 3.76 5.13
CA GLU A 86 3.74 2.37 5.42
C GLU A 86 2.96 2.20 6.73
N LYS A 87 2.88 3.24 7.57
CA LYS A 87 2.10 3.24 8.83
C LYS A 87 0.75 3.96 8.72
N ASP A 88 0.33 4.23 7.49
CA ASP A 88 -0.79 5.09 7.12
C ASP A 88 -0.55 6.55 7.52
N THR A 89 -0.21 7.38 6.53
CA THR A 89 -0.17 8.83 6.68
C THR A 89 -1.43 9.47 6.12
N THR A 90 -1.73 10.67 6.58
CA THR A 90 -2.84 11.49 6.04
C THR A 90 -2.48 12.16 4.71
N TYR A 91 -1.20 12.10 4.29
CA TYR A 91 -0.74 12.77 3.08
C TYR A 91 0.44 12.09 2.39
N TYR A 92 0.22 11.80 1.11
CA TYR A 92 1.22 11.34 0.17
C TYR A 92 1.42 12.43 -0.89
N ARG A 93 2.67 12.87 -1.09
CA ARG A 93 2.97 13.82 -2.17
C ARG A 93 2.75 13.13 -3.51
N ARG A 94 2.04 13.79 -4.44
CA ARG A 94 1.71 13.26 -5.78
C ARG A 94 2.93 12.67 -6.50
N GLU A 95 3.97 13.48 -6.65
CA GLU A 95 5.21 13.08 -7.34
C GLU A 95 5.89 11.86 -6.68
N VAL A 96 5.77 11.75 -5.35
CA VAL A 96 6.39 10.67 -4.59
C VAL A 96 5.60 9.38 -4.77
N ILE A 97 4.26 9.43 -4.72
CA ILE A 97 3.44 8.23 -4.92
C ILE A 97 3.56 7.71 -6.35
N GLU A 98 3.66 8.59 -7.34
CA GLU A 98 3.88 8.22 -8.74
C GLU A 98 5.20 7.48 -8.94
N LYS A 99 6.30 7.97 -8.33
CA LYS A 99 7.59 7.26 -8.35
C LYS A 99 7.51 5.91 -7.64
N ILE A 100 6.81 5.83 -6.51
CA ILE A 100 6.66 4.56 -5.80
C ILE A 100 5.83 3.57 -6.63
N ALA A 101 4.75 4.02 -7.26
CA ALA A 101 3.93 3.23 -8.18
C ALA A 101 4.76 2.69 -9.35
N GLN A 102 5.58 3.55 -9.96
CA GLN A 102 6.52 3.16 -11.01
C GLN A 102 7.52 2.09 -10.53
N LEU A 103 8.12 2.25 -9.36
CA LEU A 103 9.08 1.28 -8.81
C LEU A 103 8.43 -0.06 -8.51
N LEU A 104 7.20 -0.03 -7.99
CA LEU A 104 6.44 -1.22 -7.65
C LEU A 104 5.73 -1.83 -8.86
N ASP A 105 5.77 -1.15 -10.01
CA ASP A 105 5.15 -1.54 -11.28
C ASP A 105 3.67 -1.88 -11.07
N VAL A 106 2.95 -0.89 -10.57
CA VAL A 106 1.50 -0.89 -10.29
C VAL A 106 0.91 0.48 -10.60
N GLU A 107 -0.39 0.54 -10.90
CA GLU A 107 -1.14 1.79 -11.06
C GLU A 107 -1.21 2.57 -9.74
N VAL A 108 -1.23 3.90 -9.81
CA VAL A 108 -1.27 4.76 -8.60
C VAL A 108 -2.56 4.50 -7.81
N HIS A 109 -3.69 4.36 -8.49
CA HIS A 109 -4.98 4.10 -7.86
C HIS A 109 -5.04 2.77 -7.12
N GLU A 110 -4.22 1.79 -7.49
CA GLU A 110 -4.13 0.52 -6.77
C GLU A 110 -3.44 0.67 -5.41
N LEU A 111 -2.50 1.61 -5.30
CA LEU A 111 -1.83 1.93 -4.04
C LEU A 111 -2.71 2.71 -3.07
N LEU A 112 -3.58 3.57 -3.60
CA LEU A 112 -4.35 4.51 -2.80
C LEU A 112 -5.65 3.90 -2.28
N ASP A 113 -6.03 4.32 -1.08
CA ASP A 113 -7.38 4.15 -0.53
C ASP A 113 -8.35 5.20 -1.10
N ASP A 114 -9.64 5.05 -0.82
CA ASP A 114 -10.68 5.90 -1.40
C ASP A 114 -10.52 7.38 -1.04
N TYR A 115 -10.10 7.67 0.20
CA TYR A 115 -9.82 9.03 0.62
C TYR A 115 -8.62 9.61 -0.14
N ASN A 116 -7.52 8.89 -0.25
CA ASN A 116 -6.34 9.39 -0.95
C ASN A 116 -6.56 9.47 -2.47
N ARG A 117 -7.38 8.58 -3.05
CA ARG A 117 -7.86 8.69 -4.45
C ARG A 117 -8.70 9.94 -4.65
N PHE A 118 -9.59 10.26 -3.71
CA PHE A 118 -10.39 11.48 -3.75
C PHE A 118 -9.52 12.74 -3.80
N ILE A 119 -8.47 12.80 -2.98
CA ILE A 119 -7.50 13.90 -3.01
C ILE A 119 -6.68 13.88 -4.31
N TYR A 120 -6.20 12.70 -4.75
CA TYR A 120 -5.36 12.55 -5.94
C TYR A 120 -6.05 12.98 -7.23
N ASP A 121 -7.33 12.70 -7.39
CA ASP A 121 -8.07 13.07 -8.60
C ASP A 121 -8.51 14.56 -8.63
N GLY A 122 -8.30 15.29 -7.53
CA GLY A 122 -8.76 16.67 -7.37
C GLY A 122 -10.06 16.77 -6.59
N GLN A 123 -9.92 16.84 -5.26
CA GLN A 123 -11.03 17.01 -4.32
C GLN A 123 -11.90 18.23 -4.63
N GLY A 124 -11.34 19.36 -5.05
CA GLY A 124 -12.04 20.62 -5.19
C GLY A 124 -13.09 20.57 -6.30
N LYS A 125 -12.75 19.92 -7.41
CA LYS A 125 -13.70 19.64 -8.50
C LYS A 125 -14.80 18.70 -8.04
N LYS A 126 -14.46 17.63 -7.33
CA LYS A 126 -15.42 16.64 -6.82
C LYS A 126 -16.39 17.27 -5.79
N ILE A 127 -15.87 18.02 -4.82
CA ILE A 127 -16.68 18.75 -3.82
C ILE A 127 -17.63 19.72 -4.51
N LYS A 128 -17.13 20.48 -5.50
CA LYS A 128 -17.96 21.42 -6.27
C LYS A 128 -19.06 20.71 -7.05
N MET A 129 -18.78 19.53 -7.63
CA MET A 129 -19.79 18.71 -8.31
C MET A 129 -20.87 18.25 -7.34
N ILE A 130 -20.49 17.71 -6.18
CA ILE A 130 -21.43 17.29 -5.12
C ILE A 130 -22.29 18.48 -4.72
N ARG A 131 -21.71 19.63 -4.37
CA ARG A 131 -22.50 20.81 -4.01
C ARG A 131 -23.49 21.20 -5.11
N LYS A 132 -23.07 21.16 -6.37
CA LYS A 132 -23.90 21.54 -7.51
C LYS A 132 -25.03 20.55 -7.78
N SER A 133 -24.87 19.26 -7.46
CA SER A 133 -25.97 18.30 -7.55
C SER A 133 -27.08 18.59 -6.52
N PHE A 134 -26.75 19.21 -5.39
CA PHE A 134 -27.74 19.72 -4.42
C PHE A 134 -28.34 21.09 -4.82
N GLY A 135 -27.90 21.71 -5.92
CA GLY A 135 -28.38 23.04 -6.34
C GLY A 135 -27.97 24.20 -5.42
N MET A 136 -27.04 23.98 -4.48
CA MET A 136 -26.71 24.94 -3.43
C MET A 136 -25.57 25.91 -3.80
N THR A 137 -25.63 27.11 -3.23
CA THR A 137 -24.51 28.05 -3.16
C THR A 137 -23.41 27.53 -2.24
N GLN A 138 -22.22 28.14 -2.30
CA GLN A 138 -21.13 27.77 -1.36
C GLN A 138 -21.52 28.05 0.09
N TYR A 139 -22.33 29.07 0.35
CA TYR A 139 -22.75 29.42 1.70
C TYR A 139 -23.73 28.37 2.26
N GLU A 140 -24.82 28.08 1.52
CA GLU A 140 -25.83 27.09 1.92
C GLU A 140 -25.23 25.70 2.11
N PHE A 141 -24.35 25.27 1.20
CA PHE A 141 -23.73 23.94 1.32
C PHE A 141 -22.77 23.86 2.49
N ALA A 142 -22.04 24.95 2.79
CA ALA A 142 -21.16 24.99 3.95
C ALA A 142 -21.95 24.89 5.26
N GLU A 143 -23.07 25.62 5.38
CA GLU A 143 -24.00 25.48 6.51
C GLU A 143 -24.57 24.06 6.60
N TYR A 144 -24.98 23.48 5.46
CA TYR A 144 -25.55 22.13 5.40
C TYR A 144 -24.59 21.04 5.91
N ILE A 145 -23.30 21.13 5.56
CA ILE A 145 -22.28 20.18 6.03
C ILE A 145 -21.59 20.61 7.34
N GLY A 146 -22.03 21.71 7.95
CA GLY A 146 -21.52 22.20 9.24
C GLY A 146 -20.08 22.72 9.21
N VAL A 147 -19.65 23.37 8.13
CA VAL A 147 -18.32 23.99 8.00
C VAL A 147 -18.42 25.47 7.69
N LEU A 148 -17.34 26.23 7.92
CA LEU A 148 -17.31 27.64 7.55
C LEU A 148 -17.31 27.80 6.02
N PRO A 149 -18.04 28.77 5.45
CA PRO A 149 -18.04 29.03 4.00
C PRO A 149 -16.64 29.26 3.41
N GLY A 150 -15.74 29.89 4.19
CA GLY A 150 -14.34 30.07 3.82
C GLY A 150 -13.57 28.76 3.69
N THR A 151 -13.85 27.78 4.55
CA THR A 151 -13.24 26.44 4.50
C THR A 151 -13.68 25.69 3.25
N LEU A 152 -14.98 25.67 2.95
CA LEU A 152 -15.49 25.05 1.72
C LEU A 152 -14.89 25.71 0.47
N LYS A 153 -14.80 27.04 0.46
CA LYS A 153 -14.19 27.79 -0.64
C LYS A 153 -12.73 27.38 -0.86
N GLN A 154 -11.95 27.21 0.22
CA GLN A 154 -10.57 26.75 0.11
C GLN A 154 -10.47 25.31 -0.40
N TRP A 155 -11.37 24.43 0.00
CA TRP A 155 -11.43 23.05 -0.51
C TRP A 155 -11.73 23.02 -2.00
N GLU A 156 -12.76 23.74 -2.48
CA GLU A 156 -13.10 23.80 -3.91
C GLU A 156 -12.01 24.41 -4.78
N GLN A 157 -11.13 25.21 -4.19
CA GLN A 157 -9.99 25.85 -4.86
C GLN A 157 -8.68 25.09 -4.71
N GLU A 158 -8.69 23.88 -4.13
CA GLU A 158 -7.49 23.07 -3.86
C GLU A 158 -6.44 23.77 -2.98
N ARG A 159 -6.84 24.79 -2.21
CA ARG A 159 -5.94 25.52 -1.31
C ARG A 159 -5.67 24.76 -0.03
N THR A 160 -6.66 24.03 0.47
CA THR A 160 -6.54 23.20 1.67
C THR A 160 -7.14 21.83 1.41
N ARG A 161 -6.59 20.82 2.09
CA ARG A 161 -7.07 19.43 2.01
C ARG A 161 -8.24 19.24 2.96
N ILE A 162 -9.27 18.55 2.49
CA ILE A 162 -10.36 18.08 3.34
C ILE A 162 -9.82 17.07 4.36
N SER A 163 -10.38 17.05 5.57
CA SER A 163 -10.00 16.04 6.56
C SER A 163 -10.66 14.70 6.24
N LYS A 164 -10.08 13.57 6.70
CA LYS A 164 -10.71 12.24 6.57
C LYS A 164 -12.15 12.24 7.11
N LYS A 165 -12.40 12.91 8.25
CA LYS A 165 -13.74 13.03 8.84
C LYS A 165 -14.74 13.76 7.93
N ALA A 166 -14.34 14.91 7.37
CA ALA A 166 -15.22 15.66 6.48
C ALA A 166 -15.44 14.94 5.14
N PHE A 167 -14.43 14.23 4.63
CA PHE A 167 -14.59 13.35 3.47
C PHE A 167 -15.66 12.28 3.72
N LEU A 168 -15.59 11.55 4.84
CA LEU A 168 -16.59 10.52 5.17
C LEU A 168 -18.02 11.11 5.22
N MET A 169 -18.18 12.28 5.86
CA MET A 169 -19.46 12.99 5.90
C MET A 169 -19.97 13.37 4.50
N LEU A 170 -19.10 13.84 3.61
CA LEU A 170 -19.47 14.13 2.22
C LEU A 170 -19.92 12.87 1.47
N MET A 171 -19.21 11.76 1.63
CA MET A 171 -19.55 10.50 0.98
C MET A 171 -20.90 9.94 1.47
N GLU A 172 -21.18 10.05 2.78
CA GLU A 172 -22.48 9.67 3.35
C GLU A 172 -23.64 10.50 2.81
N ILE A 173 -23.42 11.79 2.58
CA ILE A 173 -24.43 12.70 2.03
C ILE A 173 -24.63 12.46 0.53
N SER A 174 -23.56 12.23 -0.23
CA SER A 174 -23.64 12.04 -1.68
C SER A 174 -24.25 10.70 -2.11
N ASN A 175 -24.27 9.71 -1.21
CA ASN A 175 -24.82 8.38 -1.48
C ASN A 175 -26.31 8.25 -1.10
N LYS A 176 -26.94 9.33 -0.60
CA LYS A 176 -28.38 9.41 -0.32
C LYS A 176 -29.13 10.00 -1.51
#